data_AF-A0A6I3CRT2-F1
#
_entry.id   AF-A0A6I3CRT2-F1
#
_cell.length_a   1.000
_cell.length_b   1.000
_cell.length_c   1.000
_cell.angle_alpha   90.00
_cell.angle_beta   90.00
_cell.angle_gamma   90.00
#
_symmetry.space_group_name_H-M   'P 1'
#
loop_
_entity.id
_entity.type
_entity.pdbx_description
1 polymer ?
#
loop_
_entity_poly.entity_id
_entity_poly.type
_entity_poly.pdbx_seq_one_letter_code
_entity_poly.pdbx_strand_id
1 'polypeptide(L)'
;MIANSKIEGITLATYGEGAECDLKIDRVALDAASSTARITWRGRVLGELQLSVPGRHNILNAAASLTAALLMGYPAPEVIQGLKTFTGARRRFELKGKINGITVIDDYGHHPTEIRVTLETAQNYNQIGRVIAIFQPHRFSRTAHFLAEFAKELAIADKVFLLEVYAASENPIQGVTSLSIAQKMEPTKVTYEPSMPAVIEMVVEMAKPNDLIITLGAGDVNSLGPLILEAIELREESE
;
A
#
# COMPACT_ATOMS: atom_id res chain seq x y z
N MET A 1 -3.28 -16.44 19.40
CA MET A 1 -4.20 -16.41 20.55
C MET A 1 -3.53 -15.57 21.63
N ILE A 2 -3.85 -14.28 21.74
CA ILE A 2 -3.53 -13.54 22.97
C ILE A 2 -4.63 -13.98 23.93
N ALA A 3 -4.30 -14.97 24.77
CA ALA A 3 -5.19 -15.41 25.82
C ALA A 3 -5.55 -14.20 26.68
N ASN A 4 -6.81 -14.12 27.08
CA ASN A 4 -7.42 -13.12 27.97
C ASN A 4 -6.64 -12.93 29.29
N SER A 5 -5.48 -12.28 29.27
CA SER A 5 -4.89 -11.70 30.46
C SER A 5 -5.71 -10.46 30.79
N LYS A 6 -6.65 -10.61 31.72
CA LYS A 6 -7.39 -9.49 32.31
C LYS A 6 -6.38 -8.59 33.02
N ILE A 7 -5.96 -7.52 32.37
CA ILE A 7 -5.36 -6.38 33.05
C ILE A 7 -6.52 -5.65 33.72
N GLU A 8 -6.52 -5.57 35.05
CA GLU A 8 -7.57 -4.90 35.80
C GLU A 8 -7.75 -3.44 35.33
N GLY A 9 -9.00 -3.01 35.18
CA GLY A 9 -9.34 -1.64 34.75
C GLY A 9 -9.28 -1.39 33.24
N ILE A 10 -8.92 -2.37 32.40
CA ILE A 10 -8.87 -2.21 30.94
C ILE A 10 -9.98 -3.01 30.26
N THR A 11 -10.77 -2.34 29.42
CA THR A 11 -11.72 -3.03 28.52
C THR A 11 -10.96 -3.50 27.28
N LEU A 12 -10.89 -4.82 27.10
CA LEU A 12 -10.34 -5.44 25.89
C LEU A 12 -11.48 -5.80 24.93
N ALA A 13 -11.30 -5.48 23.64
CA ALA A 13 -12.10 -6.03 22.57
C ALA A 13 -11.21 -6.39 21.39
N THR A 14 -11.54 -7.49 20.73
CA THR A 14 -10.79 -8.02 19.59
C THR A 14 -11.57 -7.85 18.30
N TYR A 15 -10.87 -7.70 17.18
CA TYR A 15 -11.46 -7.62 15.85
C TYR A 15 -10.66 -8.45 14.86
N GLY A 16 -11.33 -8.96 13.83
CA GLY A 16 -10.68 -9.71 12.76
C GLY A 16 -11.55 -10.82 12.18
N GLU A 17 -10.92 -11.70 11.41
CA GLU A 17 -11.61 -12.81 10.73
C GLU A 17 -11.74 -14.08 11.58
N GLY A 18 -11.14 -14.08 12.77
CA GLY A 18 -11.24 -15.19 13.72
C GLY A 18 -12.66 -15.33 14.26
N ALA A 19 -13.11 -16.57 14.43
CA ALA A 19 -14.43 -16.85 15.01
C ALA A 19 -14.59 -16.34 16.44
N GLU A 20 -13.47 -16.24 17.18
CA GLU A 20 -13.41 -15.78 18.58
C GLU A 20 -13.32 -14.25 18.72
N CYS A 21 -13.31 -13.48 17.63
CA CYS A 21 -13.22 -12.02 17.70
C CYS A 21 -14.55 -11.42 18.19
N ASP A 22 -14.49 -10.41 19.08
CA ASP A 22 -15.68 -9.65 19.48
C ASP A 22 -16.35 -9.00 18.26
N LEU A 23 -15.54 -8.37 17.40
CA LEU A 23 -15.95 -7.94 16.06
C LEU A 23 -15.41 -8.91 15.01
N LYS A 24 -16.30 -9.78 14.53
CA LYS A 24 -15.98 -10.74 13.48
C LYS A 24 -16.23 -10.15 12.10
N ILE A 25 -15.27 -10.38 11.21
CA ILE A 25 -15.28 -10.08 9.78
C ILE A 25 -15.43 -11.40 9.03
N ASP A 26 -16.42 -11.53 8.16
CA ASP A 26 -16.49 -12.64 7.21
C ASP A 26 -17.15 -12.22 5.89
N ARG A 27 -17.22 -13.13 4.92
CA ARG A 27 -17.71 -12.84 3.55
C ARG A 27 -17.00 -11.64 2.91
N VAL A 28 -15.68 -11.59 3.05
CA VAL A 28 -14.86 -10.54 2.43
C VAL A 28 -14.92 -10.67 0.91
N ALA A 29 -15.35 -9.62 0.22
CA ALA A 29 -15.22 -9.48 -1.23
C ALA A 29 -14.33 -8.26 -1.53
N LEU A 30 -13.33 -8.48 -2.38
CA LEU A 30 -12.35 -7.46 -2.76
C LEU A 30 -12.53 -7.19 -4.25
N ASP A 31 -12.86 -5.95 -4.57
CA ASP A 31 -12.84 -5.44 -5.94
C ASP A 31 -11.59 -4.59 -6.15
N ALA A 32 -11.33 -4.20 -7.39
CA ALA A 32 -10.18 -3.37 -7.73
C ALA A 32 -10.16 -2.05 -6.92
N ALA A 33 -11.29 -1.36 -6.80
CA ALA A 33 -11.36 -0.04 -6.16
C ALA A 33 -12.11 -0.01 -4.82
N SER A 34 -12.71 -1.14 -4.41
CA SER A 34 -13.57 -1.22 -3.24
C SER A 34 -13.38 -2.52 -2.48
N SER A 35 -13.83 -2.53 -1.24
CA SER A 35 -13.85 -3.75 -0.44
C SER A 35 -15.15 -3.81 0.38
N THR A 36 -15.67 -5.01 0.53
CA THR A 36 -16.86 -5.27 1.35
C THR A 36 -16.64 -6.46 2.28
N ALA A 37 -17.31 -6.44 3.42
CA ALA A 37 -17.33 -7.54 4.36
C ALA A 37 -18.58 -7.51 5.24
N ARG A 38 -19.06 -8.67 5.67
CA ARG A 38 -20.10 -8.77 6.69
C ARG A 38 -19.48 -8.61 8.08
N ILE A 39 -20.10 -7.77 8.91
CA ILE A 39 -19.65 -7.50 10.28
C ILE A 39 -20.63 -8.08 11.29
N THR A 40 -20.09 -8.80 12.27
CA THR A 40 -20.82 -9.34 13.42
C THR A 40 -20.16 -8.87 14.71
N TRP A 41 -20.93 -8.25 15.61
CA TRP A 41 -20.45 -7.81 16.92
C TRP A 41 -21.10 -8.65 18.01
N ARG A 42 -20.28 -9.40 18.76
CA ARG A 42 -20.71 -10.27 19.88
C ARG A 42 -21.93 -11.13 19.54
N GLY A 43 -21.86 -11.78 18.37
CA GLY A 43 -22.91 -12.67 17.85
C GLY A 43 -24.06 -11.98 17.12
N ARG A 44 -24.16 -10.64 17.14
CA ARG A 44 -25.18 -9.89 16.39
C ARG A 44 -24.63 -9.37 15.07
N VAL A 45 -25.26 -9.75 13.96
CA VAL A 45 -24.94 -9.18 12.65
C VAL A 45 -25.29 -7.69 12.65
N LEU A 46 -24.31 -6.84 12.36
CA LEU A 46 -24.48 -5.39 12.28
C LEU A 46 -24.83 -4.93 10.85
N GLY A 47 -24.41 -5.70 9.84
CA GLY A 47 -24.65 -5.41 8.44
C GLY A 47 -23.40 -5.65 7.60
N GLU A 48 -23.35 -4.97 6.46
CA GLU A 48 -22.22 -4.98 5.55
C GLU A 48 -21.40 -3.69 5.72
N LEU A 49 -20.10 -3.86 5.90
CA LEU A 49 -19.12 -2.79 5.79
C LEU A 49 -18.72 -2.68 4.33
N GLN A 50 -18.93 -1.50 3.73
CA GLN A 50 -18.51 -1.17 2.37
C GLN A 50 -17.49 -0.05 2.44
N LEU A 51 -16.34 -0.21 1.80
CA LEU A 51 -15.29 0.79 1.72
C LEU A 51 -15.01 1.16 0.27
N SER A 52 -14.80 2.45 0.02
CA SER A 52 -14.37 2.99 -1.28
C SER A 52 -12.84 2.91 -1.47
N VAL A 53 -12.19 2.03 -0.70
CA VAL A 53 -10.77 1.74 -0.78
C VAL A 53 -10.57 0.22 -0.89
N PRO A 54 -9.59 -0.23 -1.69
CA PRO A 54 -9.35 -1.65 -1.86
C PRO A 54 -8.54 -2.25 -0.72
N GLY A 55 -8.50 -3.57 -0.68
CA GLY A 55 -7.57 -4.33 0.14
C GLY A 55 -8.15 -4.78 1.50
N ARG A 56 -7.81 -6.01 1.85
CA ARG A 56 -8.23 -6.67 3.10
C ARG A 56 -7.73 -5.96 4.36
N HIS A 57 -6.56 -5.33 4.30
CA HIS A 57 -6.02 -4.56 5.42
C HIS A 57 -6.89 -3.34 5.76
N ASN A 58 -7.54 -2.71 4.77
CA ASN A 58 -8.46 -1.61 5.03
C ASN A 58 -9.77 -2.07 5.70
N ILE A 59 -10.25 -3.27 5.37
CA ILE A 59 -11.36 -3.90 6.11
C ILE A 59 -10.97 -4.13 7.58
N LEU A 60 -9.75 -4.60 7.85
CA LEU A 60 -9.24 -4.77 9.22
C LEU A 60 -9.13 -3.42 9.95
N ASN A 61 -8.59 -2.39 9.30
CA ASN A 61 -8.49 -1.04 9.87
C ASN A 61 -9.87 -0.45 10.19
N ALA A 62 -10.82 -0.56 9.26
CA ALA A 62 -12.19 -0.08 9.47
C ALA A 62 -12.91 -0.88 10.57
N ALA A 63 -12.67 -2.19 10.68
CA ALA A 63 -13.15 -3.00 11.79
C ALA A 63 -12.56 -2.56 13.14
N ALA A 64 -11.28 -2.16 13.19
CA ALA A 64 -10.68 -1.57 14.38
C ALA A 64 -11.38 -0.26 14.78
N SER A 65 -11.60 0.65 13.82
CA SER A 65 -12.30 1.91 14.03
C SER A 65 -13.75 1.70 14.49
N LEU A 66 -14.47 0.77 13.86
CA LEU A 66 -15.83 0.39 14.25
C LEU A 66 -15.86 -0.17 15.68
N THR A 67 -14.93 -1.07 16.01
CA THR A 67 -14.81 -1.63 17.37
C THR A 67 -14.63 -0.53 18.41
N ALA A 68 -13.73 0.42 18.16
CA ALA A 68 -13.50 1.55 19.06
C ALA A 68 -14.76 2.41 19.22
N ALA A 69 -15.47 2.72 18.13
CA ALA A 69 -16.70 3.51 18.17
C ALA A 69 -17.83 2.80 18.95
N LEU A 70 -17.98 1.48 18.78
CA LEU A 70 -18.96 0.68 19.53
C LEU A 70 -18.66 0.68 21.03
N LEU A 71 -17.38 0.58 21.42
CA LEU A 71 -16.97 0.67 22.82
C LEU A 71 -17.24 2.05 23.44
N MET A 72 -17.19 3.11 22.64
CA MET A 72 -17.56 4.47 23.05
C MET A 72 -19.09 4.71 23.06
N GLY A 73 -19.90 3.72 22.66
CA GLY A 73 -21.36 3.81 22.69
C GLY A 73 -22.00 4.44 21.45
N TYR A 74 -21.24 4.63 20.35
CA TYR A 74 -21.81 5.15 19.10
C TYR A 74 -22.69 4.10 18.40
N PRO A 75 -23.81 4.50 17.76
CA PRO A 75 -24.69 3.57 17.05
C PRO A 75 -23.99 2.94 15.83
N ALA A 76 -24.01 1.60 15.74
CA ALA A 76 -23.38 0.87 14.64
C ALA A 76 -23.78 1.36 13.23
N PRO A 77 -25.06 1.63 12.92
CA PRO A 77 -25.46 2.08 11.58
C PRO A 77 -24.80 3.41 11.18
N GLU A 78 -24.66 4.34 12.13
CA GLU A 78 -24.03 5.64 11.88
C GLU A 78 -22.53 5.50 11.61
N VAL A 79 -21.85 4.67 12.39
CA VAL A 79 -20.41 4.41 12.20
C VAL A 79 -20.14 3.72 10.86
N ILE A 80 -20.95 2.70 10.51
CA ILE A 80 -20.85 2.01 9.22
C ILE A 80 -21.10 2.98 8.06
N GLN A 81 -22.11 3.84 8.18
CA GLN A 81 -22.39 4.86 7.17
C GLN A 81 -21.24 5.87 7.02
N GLY A 82 -20.62 6.29 8.14
CA GLY A 82 -19.43 7.13 8.13
C GLY A 82 -18.25 6.47 7.43
N LEU A 83 -17.95 5.21 7.78
CA LEU A 83 -16.87 4.43 7.16
C LEU A 83 -17.04 4.28 5.65
N LYS A 84 -18.30 4.16 5.16
CA LYS A 84 -18.59 4.12 3.72
C LYS A 84 -18.16 5.38 2.97
N THR A 85 -18.14 6.53 3.64
CA THR A 85 -17.72 7.81 3.04
C THR A 85 -16.20 8.01 3.03
N PHE A 86 -15.43 7.10 3.63
CA PHE A 86 -13.98 7.18 3.63
C PHE A 86 -13.42 6.94 2.21
N THR A 87 -12.69 7.94 1.70
CA THR A 87 -12.09 7.93 0.36
C THR A 87 -10.59 7.63 0.38
N GLY A 88 -10.07 7.12 1.48
CA GLY A 88 -8.64 6.87 1.66
C GLY A 88 -7.91 7.96 2.44
N ALA A 89 -6.64 7.68 2.72
CA ALA A 89 -5.72 8.61 3.34
C ALA A 89 -4.65 8.99 2.31
N ARG A 90 -4.09 10.20 2.43
CA ARG A 90 -2.97 10.61 1.57
C ARG A 90 -1.84 9.60 1.67
N ARG A 91 -1.24 9.29 0.52
CA ARG A 91 -0.15 8.33 0.38
C ARG A 91 -0.50 6.93 0.90
N ARG A 92 -1.76 6.50 0.84
CA ARG A 92 -2.16 5.12 1.16
C ARG A 92 -3.00 4.57 0.02
N PHE A 93 -2.31 3.91 -0.91
CA PHE A 93 -2.83 3.49 -2.20
C PHE A 93 -3.60 4.63 -2.91
N GLU A 94 -3.01 5.83 -2.88
CA GLU A 94 -3.64 7.06 -3.36
C GLU A 94 -3.56 7.14 -4.88
N LEU A 95 -4.70 7.16 -5.56
CA LEU A 95 -4.76 7.43 -7.00
C LEU A 95 -4.30 8.87 -7.25
N LYS A 96 -3.15 9.04 -7.90
CA LYS A 96 -2.64 10.36 -8.32
C LYS A 96 -3.32 10.82 -9.60
N GLY A 97 -3.62 9.89 -10.50
CA GLY A 97 -4.32 10.16 -11.74
C GLY A 97 -4.28 8.98 -12.69
N LYS A 98 -5.01 9.12 -13.80
CA LYS A 98 -5.02 8.19 -14.91
C LYS A 98 -4.97 8.97 -16.21
N ILE A 99 -3.98 8.70 -17.04
CA ILE A 99 -3.77 9.36 -18.33
C ILE A 99 -3.37 8.31 -19.36
N ASN A 100 -3.94 8.35 -20.56
CA ASN A 100 -3.58 7.45 -21.67
C ASN A 100 -3.65 5.96 -21.33
N GLY A 101 -4.62 5.61 -20.48
CA GLY A 101 -4.80 4.26 -19.97
C GLY A 101 -3.77 3.82 -18.91
N ILE A 102 -2.80 4.66 -18.56
CA ILE A 102 -1.80 4.43 -17.52
C ILE A 102 -2.32 4.99 -16.19
N THR A 103 -2.23 4.19 -15.13
CA THR A 103 -2.66 4.59 -13.77
C THR A 103 -1.44 4.90 -12.92
N VAL A 104 -1.45 6.01 -12.18
CA VAL A 104 -0.38 6.38 -11.24
C VAL A 104 -0.91 6.38 -9.81
N ILE A 105 -0.26 5.61 -8.93
CA ILE A 105 -0.60 5.46 -7.51
C ILE A 105 0.58 5.87 -6.64
N ASP A 106 0.31 6.48 -5.48
CA ASP A 106 1.30 6.73 -4.43
C ASP A 106 0.96 5.95 -3.15
N ASP A 107 1.97 5.34 -2.54
CA ASP A 107 1.83 4.67 -1.25
C ASP A 107 3.06 4.86 -0.34
N TYR A 108 2.78 5.13 0.93
CA TYR A 108 3.75 5.41 1.99
C TYR A 108 4.45 4.14 2.52
N GLY A 109 3.99 2.96 2.10
CA GLY A 109 4.53 1.68 2.50
C GLY A 109 6.04 1.63 2.32
N HIS A 110 6.74 1.34 3.41
CA HIS A 110 8.22 1.35 3.44
C HIS A 110 8.79 0.20 4.29
N HIS A 111 7.93 -0.53 4.99
CA HIS A 111 8.26 -1.81 5.60
C HIS A 111 7.93 -2.96 4.62
N PRO A 112 8.70 -4.08 4.60
CA PRO A 112 8.43 -5.19 3.67
C PRO A 112 6.98 -5.70 3.69
N THR A 113 6.39 -5.84 4.87
CA THR A 113 4.97 -6.22 5.02
C THR A 113 4.01 -5.25 4.32
N GLU A 114 4.26 -3.94 4.42
CA GLU A 114 3.44 -2.92 3.76
C GLU A 114 3.62 -3.00 2.23
N ILE A 115 4.87 -3.08 1.77
CA ILE A 115 5.22 -3.21 0.34
C ILE A 115 4.52 -4.41 -0.28
N ARG A 116 4.59 -5.57 0.38
CA ARG A 116 3.91 -6.79 -0.07
C ARG A 116 2.40 -6.56 -0.24
N VAL A 117 1.75 -6.04 0.80
CA VAL A 117 0.30 -5.78 0.77
C VAL A 117 -0.05 -4.77 -0.31
N THR A 118 0.74 -3.72 -0.49
CA THR A 118 0.52 -2.69 -1.51
C THR A 118 0.68 -3.26 -2.92
N LEU A 119 1.72 -4.04 -3.18
CA LEU A 119 1.96 -4.63 -4.50
C LEU A 119 0.96 -5.75 -4.84
N GLU A 120 0.56 -6.59 -3.88
CA GLU A 120 -0.55 -7.53 -4.04
C GLU A 120 -1.85 -6.79 -4.37
N THR A 121 -2.10 -5.64 -3.73
CA THR A 121 -3.27 -4.79 -4.03
C THR A 121 -3.17 -4.19 -5.42
N ALA A 122 -1.98 -3.73 -5.84
CA ALA A 122 -1.73 -3.21 -7.18
C ALA A 122 -1.97 -4.25 -8.28
N GLN A 123 -1.52 -5.50 -8.08
CA GLN A 123 -1.77 -6.61 -9.02
C GLN A 123 -3.27 -6.93 -9.14
N ASN A 124 -4.00 -6.94 -8.01
CA ASN A 124 -5.44 -7.16 -8.03
C ASN A 124 -6.22 -5.99 -8.66
N TYR A 125 -5.75 -4.76 -8.45
CA TYR A 125 -6.29 -3.56 -9.08
C TYR A 125 -6.06 -3.57 -10.59
N ASN A 126 -4.83 -3.91 -11.01
CA ASN A 126 -4.38 -3.85 -12.40
C ASN A 126 -4.35 -5.22 -13.05
N GLN A 127 -5.54 -5.77 -13.35
CA GLN A 127 -5.71 -7.15 -13.80
C GLN A 127 -5.16 -7.44 -15.22
N ILE A 128 -4.78 -6.41 -16.00
CA ILE A 128 -4.48 -6.54 -17.43
C ILE A 128 -3.03 -6.15 -17.76
N GLY A 129 -2.53 -5.03 -17.23
CA GLY A 129 -1.19 -4.54 -17.56
C GLY A 129 -0.17 -4.78 -16.46
N ARG A 130 1.01 -4.19 -16.61
CA ARG A 130 2.13 -4.40 -15.69
C ARG A 130 2.01 -3.52 -14.45
N VAL A 131 2.52 -4.00 -13.33
CA VAL A 131 2.80 -3.18 -12.15
C VAL A 131 4.27 -2.75 -12.18
N ILE A 132 4.51 -1.45 -12.35
CA ILE A 132 5.82 -0.81 -12.37
C ILE A 132 6.01 -0.07 -11.05
N ALA A 133 6.88 -0.56 -10.17
CA ALA A 133 7.13 0.03 -8.87
C ALA A 133 8.37 0.93 -8.90
N ILE A 134 8.27 2.13 -8.33
CA ILE A 134 9.39 3.02 -8.06
C ILE A 134 9.54 3.08 -6.54
N PHE A 135 10.55 2.39 -6.02
CA PHE A 135 10.77 2.27 -4.58
C PHE A 135 11.96 3.10 -4.12
N GLN A 136 11.73 3.91 -3.08
CA GLN A 136 12.78 4.61 -2.36
C GLN A 136 12.89 4.03 -0.94
N PRO A 137 13.96 3.26 -0.64
CA PRO A 137 14.17 2.76 0.72
C PRO A 137 14.31 3.92 1.71
N HIS A 138 13.70 3.80 2.89
CA HIS A 138 13.75 4.83 3.92
C HIS A 138 14.59 4.35 5.11
N ARG A 139 15.69 5.06 5.38
CA ARG A 139 16.77 4.79 6.36
C ARG A 139 17.73 3.67 5.97
N PHE A 140 19.01 3.86 6.26
CA PHE A 140 20.06 2.85 6.06
C PHE A 140 19.90 1.68 7.04
N SER A 141 19.62 1.96 8.31
CA SER A 141 19.44 0.93 9.35
C SER A 141 18.36 -0.09 8.99
N ARG A 142 17.20 0.39 8.52
CA ARG A 142 16.09 -0.43 8.04
C ARG A 142 16.46 -1.21 6.79
N THR A 143 17.12 -0.56 5.84
CA THR A 143 17.59 -1.19 4.60
C THR A 143 18.54 -2.34 4.89
N ALA A 144 19.49 -2.15 5.81
CA ALA A 144 20.41 -3.20 6.24
C ALA A 144 19.67 -4.39 6.86
N HIS A 145 18.67 -4.12 7.70
CA HIS A 145 17.95 -5.15 8.43
C HIS A 145 17.04 -6.00 7.54
N PHE A 146 16.40 -5.40 6.53
CA PHE A 146 15.39 -6.07 5.68
C PHE A 146 15.85 -6.27 4.23
N LEU A 147 17.16 -6.33 3.99
CA LEU A 147 17.70 -6.30 2.63
C LEU A 147 17.18 -7.44 1.74
N ALA A 148 17.08 -8.66 2.31
CA ALA A 148 16.54 -9.82 1.59
C ALA A 148 15.02 -9.76 1.45
N GLU A 149 14.32 -9.29 2.47
CA GLU A 149 12.87 -9.12 2.48
C GLU A 149 12.44 -8.05 1.47
N PHE A 150 13.14 -6.93 1.37
CA PHE A 150 12.87 -5.93 0.32
C PHE A 150 12.98 -6.55 -1.07
N ALA A 151 14.08 -7.25 -1.36
CA ALA A 151 14.26 -7.88 -2.66
C ALA A 151 13.14 -8.89 -2.99
N LYS A 152 12.74 -9.70 -2.00
CA LYS A 152 11.64 -10.66 -2.14
C LYS A 152 10.29 -9.98 -2.37
N GLU A 153 9.91 -9.03 -1.52
CA GLU A 153 8.57 -8.44 -1.59
C GLU A 153 8.42 -7.50 -2.80
N LEU A 154 9.49 -6.81 -3.23
CA LEU A 154 9.49 -6.01 -4.45
C LEU A 154 9.36 -6.85 -5.73
N ALA A 155 9.76 -8.12 -5.71
CA ALA A 155 9.68 -9.01 -6.87
C ALA A 155 8.24 -9.36 -7.30
N ILE A 156 7.24 -8.98 -6.49
CA ILE A 156 5.80 -9.04 -6.82
C ILE A 156 5.46 -8.10 -7.98
N ALA A 157 6.18 -6.98 -8.12
CA ALA A 157 6.04 -6.10 -9.28
C ALA A 157 6.66 -6.72 -10.54
N ASP A 158 6.19 -6.28 -11.71
CA ASP A 158 6.70 -6.71 -13.01
C ASP A 158 8.02 -6.01 -13.36
N LYS A 159 8.14 -4.73 -12.96
CA LYS A 159 9.36 -3.95 -13.06
C LYS A 159 9.53 -3.10 -11.80
N VAL A 160 10.77 -2.99 -11.33
CA VAL A 160 11.13 -2.19 -10.15
C VAL A 160 12.25 -1.22 -10.51
N PHE A 161 12.06 0.05 -10.19
CA PHE A 161 13.09 1.07 -10.14
C PHE A 161 13.44 1.34 -8.69
N LEU A 162 14.73 1.26 -8.37
CA LEU A 162 15.26 1.51 -7.03
C LEU A 162 16.00 2.83 -7.03
N LEU A 163 15.45 3.81 -6.32
CA LEU A 163 16.07 5.09 -6.03
C LEU A 163 17.12 4.96 -4.93
N GLU A 164 17.92 5.99 -4.70
CA GLU A 164 18.85 6.04 -3.57
C GLU A 164 18.12 6.00 -2.22
N VAL A 165 18.79 5.44 -1.20
CA VAL A 165 18.23 5.34 0.15
C VAL A 165 17.99 6.74 0.71
N TYR A 166 16.74 7.04 1.06
CA TYR A 166 16.40 8.25 1.77
C TYR A 166 16.92 8.18 3.22
N ALA A 167 17.98 8.93 3.52
CA ALA A 167 18.73 8.81 4.76
C ALA A 167 17.91 9.09 6.03
N ALA A 168 16.95 10.02 5.97
CA ALA A 168 16.17 10.48 7.12
C ALA A 168 17.05 10.77 8.36
N SER A 169 18.12 11.54 8.14
CA SER A 169 19.13 11.94 9.13
C SER A 169 20.08 10.83 9.63
N GLU A 170 20.12 9.66 8.99
CA GLU A 170 21.13 8.63 9.27
C GLU A 170 22.41 8.85 8.46
N ASN A 171 23.55 8.49 9.07
CA ASN A 171 24.80 8.37 8.32
C ASN A 171 24.75 7.13 7.42
N PRO A 172 25.33 7.18 6.21
CA PRO A 172 25.47 6.00 5.35
C PRO A 172 26.13 4.83 6.08
N ILE A 173 25.60 3.63 5.87
CA ILE A 173 26.19 2.38 6.37
C ILE A 173 26.93 1.72 5.21
N GLN A 174 28.21 1.38 5.41
CA GLN A 174 29.03 0.76 4.36
C GLN A 174 28.38 -0.52 3.82
N GLY A 175 28.22 -0.59 2.50
CA GLY A 175 27.61 -1.74 1.80
C GLY A 175 26.07 -1.75 1.80
N VAL A 176 25.41 -0.77 2.44
CA VAL A 176 23.95 -0.68 2.49
C VAL A 176 23.50 0.40 1.51
N THR A 177 23.05 -0.02 0.34
CA THR A 177 22.56 0.84 -0.73
C THR A 177 21.37 0.17 -1.40
N SER A 178 20.60 0.90 -2.20
CA SER A 178 19.53 0.26 -2.97
C SER A 178 20.08 -0.69 -4.03
N LEU A 179 21.34 -0.50 -4.48
CA LEU A 179 22.03 -1.46 -5.33
C LEU A 179 22.21 -2.82 -4.63
N SER A 180 22.44 -2.88 -3.32
CA SER A 180 22.54 -4.16 -2.62
C SER A 180 21.20 -4.89 -2.47
N ILE A 181 20.06 -4.17 -2.53
CA ILE A 181 18.74 -4.78 -2.76
C ILE A 181 18.65 -5.32 -4.19
N ALA A 182 18.99 -4.51 -5.20
CA ALA A 182 18.92 -4.88 -6.62
C ALA A 182 19.72 -6.15 -6.94
N GLN A 183 20.91 -6.30 -6.34
CA GLN A 183 21.77 -7.48 -6.49
C GLN A 183 21.14 -8.79 -5.99
N LYS A 184 20.05 -8.73 -5.23
CA LYS A 184 19.29 -9.90 -4.77
C LYS A 184 18.02 -10.15 -5.58
N MET A 185 17.75 -9.35 -6.60
CA MET A 185 16.59 -9.47 -7.47
C MET A 185 17.00 -9.97 -8.85
N GLU A 186 16.03 -10.49 -9.61
CA GLU A 186 16.25 -10.85 -11.01
C GLU A 186 16.65 -9.60 -11.84
N PRO A 187 17.83 -9.59 -12.51
CA PRO A 187 18.34 -8.39 -13.19
C PRO A 187 17.40 -7.80 -14.25
N THR A 188 16.54 -8.62 -14.85
CA THR A 188 15.55 -8.16 -15.83
C THR A 188 14.40 -7.38 -15.19
N LYS A 189 14.06 -7.69 -13.94
CA LYS A 189 12.97 -7.08 -13.18
C LYS A 189 13.36 -5.81 -12.46
N VAL A 190 14.64 -5.54 -12.22
CA VAL A 190 15.08 -4.41 -11.41
C VAL A 190 16.02 -3.49 -12.17
N THR A 191 15.92 -2.20 -11.91
CA THR A 191 16.89 -1.18 -12.32
C THR A 191 17.22 -0.34 -11.09
N TYR A 192 18.51 -0.27 -10.74
CA TYR A 192 18.98 0.73 -9.76
C TYR A 192 19.35 2.01 -10.52
N GLU A 193 18.66 3.11 -10.18
CA GLU A 193 18.92 4.43 -10.74
C GLU A 193 18.69 5.45 -9.61
N PRO A 194 19.75 6.09 -9.07
CA PRO A 194 19.61 7.01 -7.95
C PRO A 194 18.90 8.33 -8.32
N SER A 195 18.91 8.72 -9.60
CA SER A 195 18.35 9.99 -10.05
C SER A 195 16.83 9.91 -10.28
N MET A 196 16.06 10.66 -9.49
CA MET A 196 14.61 10.76 -9.68
C MET A 196 14.22 11.24 -11.09
N PRO A 197 14.83 12.30 -11.67
CA PRO A 197 14.56 12.69 -13.05
C PRO A 197 14.81 11.57 -14.07
N ALA A 198 15.92 10.83 -13.92
CA ALA A 198 16.24 9.73 -14.84
C ALA A 198 15.23 8.57 -14.71
N VAL A 199 14.77 8.26 -13.49
CA VAL A 199 13.69 7.27 -13.29
C VAL A 199 12.40 7.73 -13.96
N ILE A 200 12.03 9.01 -13.88
CA ILE A 200 10.84 9.54 -14.57
C ILE A 200 10.98 9.31 -16.08
N GLU A 201 12.09 9.70 -16.69
CA GLU A 201 12.36 9.50 -18.12
C GLU A 201 12.23 8.02 -18.51
N MET A 202 12.91 7.13 -17.80
CA MET A 202 12.89 5.68 -18.08
C MET A 202 11.50 5.07 -17.94
N VAL A 203 10.75 5.47 -16.90
CA VAL A 203 9.39 4.96 -16.64
C VAL A 203 8.43 5.46 -17.71
N VAL A 204 8.50 6.76 -18.06
CA VAL A 204 7.67 7.38 -19.08
C VAL A 204 7.96 6.74 -20.43
N GLU A 205 9.22 6.55 -20.82
CA GLU A 205 9.60 5.90 -22.08
C GLU A 205 9.00 4.49 -22.21
N MET A 206 9.04 3.70 -21.13
CA MET A 206 8.58 2.31 -21.18
C MET A 206 7.07 2.10 -20.94
N ALA A 207 6.37 3.10 -20.40
CA ALA A 207 4.97 2.97 -19.98
C ALA A 207 4.02 2.83 -21.17
N LYS A 208 3.07 1.90 -21.05
CA LYS A 208 2.07 1.54 -22.06
C LYS A 208 0.66 1.61 -21.47
N PRO A 209 -0.38 1.78 -22.29
CA PRO A 209 -1.77 1.68 -21.83
C PRO A 209 -2.00 0.39 -21.02
N ASN A 210 -2.78 0.52 -19.94
CA ASN A 210 -3.04 -0.49 -18.91
C ASN A 210 -1.91 -0.73 -17.89
N ASP A 211 -0.75 -0.08 -18.01
CA ASP A 211 0.24 -0.14 -16.92
C ASP A 211 -0.25 0.63 -15.68
N LEU A 212 0.16 0.12 -14.51
CA LEU A 212 0.04 0.81 -13.24
C LEU A 212 1.45 1.14 -12.75
N ILE A 213 1.73 2.42 -12.59
CA ILE A 213 2.96 2.92 -11.99
C ILE A 213 2.67 3.26 -10.53
N ILE A 214 3.51 2.77 -9.62
CA ILE A 214 3.36 3.02 -8.19
C ILE A 214 4.63 3.59 -7.57
N THR A 215 4.52 4.75 -6.93
CA THR A 215 5.58 5.32 -6.08
C THR A 215 5.45 4.77 -4.68
N LEU A 216 6.52 4.16 -4.16
CA LEU A 216 6.55 3.45 -2.89
C LEU A 216 7.66 3.98 -1.98
N GLY A 217 7.28 4.43 -0.79
CA GLY A 217 8.24 4.81 0.26
C GLY A 217 7.76 5.98 1.10
N ALA A 218 8.44 6.21 2.22
CA ALA A 218 8.10 7.27 3.18
C ALA A 218 8.82 8.60 2.93
N GLY A 219 9.83 8.62 2.05
CA GLY A 219 10.59 9.82 1.70
C GLY A 219 9.84 10.71 0.72
N ASP A 220 10.62 11.35 -0.16
CA ASP A 220 10.19 12.31 -1.18
C ASP A 220 9.79 11.66 -2.52
N VAL A 221 9.84 10.32 -2.62
CA VAL A 221 9.40 9.56 -3.81
C VAL A 221 7.96 9.86 -4.27
N ASN A 222 7.08 10.33 -3.39
CA ASN A 222 5.71 10.69 -3.77
C ASN A 222 5.63 11.89 -4.72
N SER A 223 6.67 12.73 -4.75
CA SER A 223 6.76 13.87 -5.67
C SER A 223 6.82 13.43 -7.14
N LEU A 224 7.26 12.19 -7.42
CA LEU A 224 7.34 11.66 -8.78
C LEU A 224 5.97 11.43 -9.39
N GLY A 225 4.94 11.09 -8.60
CA GLY A 225 3.62 10.74 -9.11
C GLY A 225 3.02 11.81 -10.04
N PRO A 226 2.87 13.08 -9.59
CA PRO A 226 2.42 14.16 -10.44
C PRO A 226 3.33 14.44 -11.65
N LEU A 227 4.66 14.39 -11.47
CA LEU A 227 5.62 14.65 -12.54
C LEU A 227 5.58 13.58 -13.64
N ILE A 228 5.33 12.32 -13.28
CA ILE A 228 5.14 11.23 -14.23
C ILE A 228 3.88 11.45 -15.05
N LEU A 229 2.78 11.89 -14.43
CA LEU A 229 1.54 12.19 -15.16
C LEU A 229 1.74 13.30 -16.19
N GLU A 230 2.36 14.41 -15.78
CA GLU A 230 2.71 15.54 -16.65
C GLU A 230 3.61 15.10 -17.81
N ALA A 231 4.65 14.30 -17.53
CA ALA A 231 5.56 13.82 -18.55
C ALA A 231 4.91 12.85 -19.55
N ILE A 232 3.95 12.01 -19.11
CA ILE A 232 3.18 11.14 -20.01
C ILE A 232 2.27 11.98 -20.92
N GLU A 233 1.66 13.05 -20.41
CA GLU A 233 0.84 13.97 -21.19
C GLU A 233 1.65 14.62 -22.32
N LEU A 234 2.82 15.18 -21.98
CA LEU A 234 3.71 15.85 -22.93
C LEU A 234 4.28 14.91 -24.00
N ARG A 235 4.51 13.63 -23.66
CA ARG A 235 4.99 12.62 -24.61
C ARG A 235 4.00 12.44 -25.76
N GLU A 236 2.70 12.42 -25.48
CA GLU A 236 1.69 12.26 -26.54
C GLU A 236 1.54 13.50 -27.41
N GLU A 237 1.69 14.71 -26.87
CA GLU A 237 1.65 15.93 -27.68
C GLU A 237 2.81 16.00 -28.70
N SER A 238 3.85 15.19 -28.48
CA SER A 238 5.07 15.13 -29.31
C SER A 238 5.06 13.99 -30.33
N GLU A 239 4.09 13.07 -30.28
CA GLU A 239 3.91 11.93 -31.21
C GLU A 239 2.89 12.24 -32.33
#